data_AF-A0A660MQE1-F1
#
_entry.id   AF-A0A660MQE1-F1
#
_cell.length_a   1.000
_cell.length_b   1.000
_cell.length_c   1.000
_cell.angle_alpha   90.00
_cell.angle_beta   90.00
_cell.angle_gamma   90.00
#
_symmetry.space_group_name_H-M   'P 1'
#
loop_
_entity.id
_entity.type
_entity.pdbx_description
1 polymer ?
#
loop_
_entity_poly.entity_id
_entity_poly.type
_entity_poly.pdbx_seq_one_letter_code
_entity_poly.pdbx_strand_id
1 'polypeptide(L)'
;MVGRGLDESEESRYIQGLAQVIAGESPNRFFQMGQAPDVLRMVGMQDVRVSIHGDVLYKAMADFLHLPKRSNKNRHNINPEAMRQIPAQMNDPVAVFATRNPRTQERAFAMLTSLSETDLFTQKEKPLLVALHLETTHYGERVADVKSVHGRRPSQIQTDLDWNLLYWHTEKGQQLSEIFGLQLSPVISAQADLSERDFMTEHDLRQYVKGEIPAPLPLKLPDISRLCPRDIGKQVYELINGDLNRLDAVIAALEKKGYSFDAARLNGVPDHPATMKEAFGRAIRLLPQHLQHAPKQERSR
;
A
#
# COMPACT_ATOMS: atom_id res chain seq x y z
N MET A 1 -5.87 18.09 18.57
CA MET A 1 -5.90 16.62 18.48
C MET A 1 -4.49 16.16 18.19
N VAL A 2 -3.91 15.31 19.05
CA VAL A 2 -2.64 14.63 18.74
C VAL A 2 -2.91 13.70 17.55
N GLY A 3 -2.11 13.78 16.50
CA GLY A 3 -2.28 12.92 15.32
C GLY A 3 -2.32 11.45 15.70
N ARG A 4 -3.25 10.69 15.13
CA ARG A 4 -3.23 9.23 15.23
C ARG A 4 -2.11 8.71 14.32
N GLY A 5 -1.35 7.72 14.76
CA GLY A 5 -0.25 7.17 13.96
C GLY A 5 0.75 6.40 14.79
N LEU A 6 1.96 6.30 14.26
CA LEU A 6 3.09 5.69 14.94
C LEU A 6 3.64 6.61 16.03
N ASP A 7 4.15 6.00 17.09
CA ASP A 7 4.79 6.65 18.22
C ASP A 7 6.23 7.05 17.85
N GLU A 8 6.43 8.36 17.68
CA GLU A 8 7.71 8.97 17.34
C GLU A 8 8.56 9.29 18.58
N SER A 9 8.10 8.97 19.79
CA SER A 9 8.84 9.28 21.01
C SER A 9 10.08 8.41 21.18
N GLU A 10 11.12 9.00 21.77
CA GLU A 10 12.35 8.30 22.17
C GLU A 10 12.11 7.23 23.25
N GLU A 11 10.97 7.28 23.94
CA GLU A 11 10.58 6.30 24.95
C GLU A 11 9.75 5.14 24.37
N SER A 12 9.41 5.20 23.08
CA SER A 12 8.53 4.22 22.42
C SER A 12 9.07 2.79 22.50
N ARG A 13 8.15 1.81 22.44
CA ARG A 13 8.53 0.39 22.40
C ARG A 13 9.39 0.05 21.18
N TYR A 14 9.19 0.76 20.07
CA TYR A 14 10.02 0.67 18.88
C TYR A 14 11.48 1.05 19.17
N ILE A 15 11.71 2.23 19.76
CA ILE A 15 13.06 2.71 20.08
C ILE A 15 13.76 1.81 21.09
N GLN A 16 13.04 1.26 22.07
CA GLN A 16 13.59 0.26 23.00
C GLN A 16 14.09 -1.01 22.28
N GLY A 17 13.33 -1.50 21.29
CA GLY A 17 13.73 -2.63 20.47
C GLY A 17 14.92 -2.34 19.56
N LEU A 18 14.96 -1.13 19.00
CA LEU A 18 16.08 -0.64 18.21
C LEU A 18 17.36 -0.56 19.04
N ALA A 19 17.29 -0.02 20.26
CA ALA A 19 18.41 0.08 21.19
C ALA A 19 19.03 -1.29 21.53
N GLN A 20 18.19 -2.32 21.72
CA GLN A 20 18.65 -3.70 21.95
C GLN A 20 19.47 -4.22 20.76
N VAL A 21 19.01 -4.01 19.53
CA VAL A 21 19.76 -4.43 18.34
C VAL A 21 21.07 -3.64 18.19
N ILE A 22 21.07 -2.33 18.48
CA ILE A 22 22.29 -1.51 18.50
C ILE A 22 23.30 -2.05 19.52
N ALA A 23 22.83 -2.54 20.67
CA ALA A 23 23.66 -3.20 21.67
C ALA A 23 24.14 -4.62 21.27
N GLY A 24 23.82 -5.08 20.06
CA GLY A 24 24.20 -6.40 19.56
C GLY A 24 23.24 -7.53 19.93
N GLU A 25 22.11 -7.21 20.57
CA GLU A 25 21.09 -8.21 20.89
C GLU A 25 20.26 -8.60 19.66
N SER A 26 19.52 -9.69 19.78
CA SER A 26 18.62 -10.19 18.74
C SER A 26 17.29 -10.56 19.38
N PRO A 27 16.45 -9.55 19.67
CA PRO A 27 15.19 -9.77 20.36
C PRO A 27 14.25 -10.60 19.49
N ASN A 28 13.83 -11.76 20.00
CA ASN A 28 12.85 -12.63 19.34
C ASN A 28 11.43 -12.31 19.81
N ARG A 29 10.99 -11.07 19.55
CA ARG A 29 9.64 -10.60 19.90
C ARG A 29 9.23 -9.44 19.00
N PHE A 30 7.94 -9.13 19.03
CA PHE A 30 7.39 -7.95 18.39
C PHE A 30 7.48 -6.72 19.30
N PHE A 31 7.71 -5.57 18.68
CA PHE A 31 7.67 -4.24 19.29
C PHE A 31 6.51 -3.47 18.68
N GLN A 32 5.68 -2.85 19.53
CA GLN A 32 4.59 -2.00 19.07
C GLN A 32 5.16 -0.67 18.56
N MET A 33 4.61 -0.21 17.43
CA MET A 33 4.99 1.05 16.82
C MET A 33 3.90 2.12 16.94
N GLY A 34 2.68 1.74 17.34
CA GLY A 34 1.53 2.66 17.43
C GLY A 34 0.36 2.16 16.59
N GLN A 35 -0.42 3.10 16.04
CA GLN A 35 -1.57 2.82 15.18
C GLN A 35 -1.26 3.08 13.71
N ALA A 36 -2.04 2.49 12.80
CA ALA A 36 -1.92 2.73 11.37
C ALA A 36 -1.96 4.25 11.06
N PRO A 37 -0.91 4.80 10.42
CA PRO A 37 -0.89 6.20 9.98
C PRO A 37 -2.11 6.59 9.15
N ASP A 38 -2.50 7.86 9.24
CA ASP A 38 -3.63 8.43 8.48
C ASP A 38 -3.51 8.18 6.98
N VAL A 39 -2.29 8.27 6.44
CA VAL A 39 -2.01 7.98 5.01
C VAL A 39 -2.35 6.53 4.64
N LEU A 40 -2.05 5.55 5.50
CA LEU A 40 -2.38 4.15 5.26
C LEU A 40 -3.89 3.92 5.36
N ARG A 41 -4.55 4.53 6.35
CA ARG A 41 -6.01 4.44 6.52
C ARG A 41 -6.75 5.06 5.33
N MET A 42 -6.28 6.20 4.85
CA MET A 42 -6.80 6.89 3.66
C MET A 42 -6.75 6.00 2.41
N VAL A 43 -5.63 5.29 2.18
CA VAL A 43 -5.50 4.36 1.05
C VAL A 43 -6.15 2.99 1.30
N GLY A 44 -6.84 2.82 2.43
CA GLY A 44 -7.69 1.67 2.72
C GLY A 44 -7.05 0.56 3.54
N MET A 45 -5.98 0.84 4.29
CA MET A 45 -5.58 -0.03 5.40
C MET A 45 -6.59 0.10 6.55
N GLN A 46 -6.86 -1.00 7.24
CA GLN A 46 -7.70 -0.99 8.45
C GLN A 46 -7.04 -0.21 9.59
N ASP A 47 -7.83 0.38 10.49
CA ASP A 47 -7.33 1.09 11.68
C ASP A 47 -6.87 0.07 12.75
N VAL A 48 -5.69 -0.50 12.53
CA VAL A 48 -5.10 -1.56 13.35
C VAL A 48 -3.78 -1.12 13.98
N ARG A 49 -3.34 -1.86 15.00
CA ARG A 49 -2.01 -1.69 15.59
C ARG A 49 -0.91 -2.04 14.60
N VAL A 50 0.15 -1.25 14.60
CA VAL A 50 1.35 -1.49 13.80
C VAL A 50 2.45 -2.08 14.69
N SER A 51 3.10 -3.13 14.20
CA SER A 51 4.14 -3.85 14.93
C SER A 51 5.34 -4.17 14.05
N ILE A 52 6.51 -4.38 14.67
CA ILE A 52 7.72 -4.85 13.98
C ILE A 52 8.40 -5.93 14.81
N HIS A 53 8.84 -7.01 14.16
CA HIS A 53 9.60 -8.05 14.83
C HIS A 53 11.08 -7.65 14.96
N GLY A 54 11.73 -8.01 16.08
CA GLY A 54 13.15 -7.71 16.31
C GLY A 54 14.09 -8.27 15.23
N ASP A 55 13.74 -9.40 14.60
CA ASP A 55 14.44 -9.91 13.40
C ASP A 55 14.50 -8.90 12.24
N VAL A 56 13.49 -8.06 12.08
CA VAL A 56 13.44 -7.07 10.99
C VAL A 56 14.41 -5.94 11.30
N LEU A 57 14.40 -5.43 12.54
CA LEU A 57 15.37 -4.46 13.04
C LEU A 57 16.81 -4.98 12.91
N TYR A 58 17.03 -6.23 13.32
CA TYR A 58 18.33 -6.90 13.21
C TYR A 58 18.84 -6.93 11.77
N LYS A 59 18.02 -7.40 10.82
CA LYS A 59 18.43 -7.52 9.41
C LYS A 59 18.67 -6.17 8.76
N ALA A 60 17.85 -5.17 9.09
CA ALA A 60 17.93 -3.82 8.55
C ALA A 60 19.32 -3.18 8.81
N MET A 61 19.90 -3.43 9.98
CA MET A 61 21.18 -2.85 10.41
C MET A 61 22.33 -3.86 10.46
N ALA A 62 22.10 -5.11 10.04
CA ALA A 62 23.04 -6.20 10.27
C ALA A 62 24.42 -5.94 9.67
N ASP A 63 24.49 -5.34 8.48
CA ASP A 63 25.78 -5.06 7.85
C ASP A 63 26.45 -3.81 8.44
N PHE A 64 25.66 -2.78 8.75
CA PHE A 64 26.16 -1.53 9.35
C PHE A 64 26.81 -1.76 10.71
N LEU A 65 26.18 -2.59 11.55
CA LEU A 65 26.64 -2.92 12.90
C LEU A 65 27.59 -4.12 12.94
N HIS A 66 27.97 -4.68 11.78
CA HIS A 66 28.79 -5.89 11.69
C HIS A 66 28.27 -7.08 12.52
N LEU A 67 26.94 -7.23 12.59
CA LEU A 67 26.31 -8.27 13.40
C LEU A 67 26.60 -9.67 12.84
N PRO A 68 26.63 -10.71 13.70
CA PRO A 68 26.89 -12.07 13.25
C PRO A 68 25.81 -12.55 12.28
N LYS A 69 26.21 -13.32 11.27
CA LYS A 69 25.26 -13.91 10.32
C LYS A 69 24.46 -14.99 11.04
N ARG A 70 23.14 -14.81 11.15
CA ARG A 70 22.23 -15.75 11.83
C ARG A 70 21.38 -16.61 10.90
N SER A 71 21.34 -16.30 9.60
CA SER A 71 20.58 -17.05 8.60
C SER A 71 20.99 -16.67 7.17
N ASN A 72 20.42 -17.35 6.17
CA ASN A 72 20.51 -16.98 4.75
C ASN A 72 19.58 -15.80 4.37
N LYS A 73 18.97 -15.12 5.35
CA LYS A 73 18.07 -13.99 5.10
C LYS A 73 18.86 -12.76 4.66
N ASN A 74 18.23 -11.91 3.84
CA ASN A 74 18.82 -10.67 3.33
C ASN A 74 19.22 -9.75 4.49
N ARG A 75 20.47 -9.27 4.44
CA ARG A 75 21.05 -8.28 5.36
C ARG A 75 21.11 -6.95 4.64
N HIS A 76 21.04 -5.87 5.43
CA HIS A 76 21.04 -4.51 4.92
C HIS A 76 22.01 -3.65 5.73
N ASN A 77 22.40 -2.54 5.12
CA ASN A 77 23.36 -1.59 5.65
C ASN A 77 22.68 -0.27 6.04
N ILE A 78 21.52 -0.36 6.70
CA ILE A 78 20.81 0.83 7.15
C ILE A 78 21.46 1.29 8.46
N ASN A 79 21.81 2.57 8.53
CA ASN A 79 22.38 3.14 9.74
C ASN A 79 21.30 3.29 10.85
N PRO A 80 21.68 3.26 12.14
CA PRO A 80 20.75 3.39 13.25
C PRO A 80 19.96 4.70 13.30
N GLU A 81 20.51 5.79 12.77
CA GLU A 81 19.83 7.10 12.74
C GLU A 81 18.65 7.10 11.75
N ALA A 82 18.84 6.52 10.57
CA ALA A 82 17.77 6.28 9.62
C ALA A 82 16.70 5.35 10.20
N MET A 83 17.11 4.29 10.91
CA MET A 83 16.14 3.41 11.60
C MET A 83 15.36 4.13 12.69
N ARG A 84 15.96 5.06 13.45
CA ARG A 84 15.24 5.87 14.44
C ARG A 84 14.10 6.69 13.81
N GLN A 85 14.30 7.16 12.59
CA GLN A 85 13.34 8.02 11.88
C GLN A 85 12.17 7.26 11.22
N ILE A 86 12.20 5.92 11.20
CA ILE A 86 11.17 5.12 10.50
C ILE A 86 9.73 5.44 10.95
N PRO A 87 9.39 5.58 12.25
CA PRO A 87 8.03 5.96 12.65
C PRO A 87 7.57 7.27 12.02
N ALA A 88 8.38 8.33 12.09
CA ALA A 88 8.06 9.63 11.49
C ALA A 88 7.94 9.55 9.96
N GLN A 89 8.85 8.82 9.32
CA GLN A 89 8.84 8.61 7.87
C GLN A 89 7.62 7.81 7.38
N MET A 90 7.06 6.94 8.22
CA MET A 90 5.83 6.21 7.90
C MET A 90 4.58 7.03 8.23
N ASN A 91 4.63 7.92 9.23
CA ASN A 91 3.53 8.87 9.48
C ASN A 91 3.35 9.85 8.32
N ASP A 92 4.46 10.25 7.68
CA ASP A 92 4.46 11.19 6.57
C ASP A 92 5.42 10.73 5.43
N PRO A 93 5.03 9.69 4.67
CA PRO A 93 5.88 9.06 3.65
C PRO A 93 5.96 9.88 2.37
N VAL A 94 6.94 9.54 1.53
CA VAL A 94 7.02 10.03 0.14
C VAL A 94 5.94 9.41 -0.72
N ALA A 95 5.73 8.10 -0.60
CA ALA A 95 4.75 7.38 -1.40
C ALA A 95 4.22 6.16 -0.65
N VAL A 96 3.02 5.70 -1.03
CA VAL A 96 2.50 4.38 -0.63
C VAL A 96 2.16 3.60 -1.88
N PHE A 97 2.56 2.33 -1.91
CA PHE A 97 2.30 1.40 -2.99
C PHE A 97 1.43 0.23 -2.53
N ALA A 98 0.57 -0.23 -3.42
CA ALA A 98 -0.10 -1.52 -3.30
C ALA A 98 0.91 -2.64 -3.55
N THR A 99 0.90 -3.66 -2.70
CA THR A 99 1.67 -4.89 -2.94
C THR A 99 0.85 -6.10 -2.50
N ARG A 100 1.44 -7.29 -2.59
CA ARG A 100 0.84 -8.55 -2.18
C ARG A 100 1.76 -9.27 -1.22
N ASN A 101 1.16 -9.87 -0.19
CA ASN A 101 1.86 -10.88 0.59
C ASN A 101 2.13 -12.08 -0.34
N PRO A 102 3.40 -12.47 -0.58
CA PRO A 102 3.71 -13.55 -1.51
C PRO A 102 3.18 -14.91 -1.04
N ARG A 103 2.89 -15.07 0.27
CA ARG A 103 2.39 -16.33 0.85
C ARG A 103 0.87 -16.44 0.77
N THR A 104 0.17 -15.40 1.19
CA THR A 104 -1.31 -15.41 1.30
C THR A 104 -2.00 -14.77 0.11
N GLN A 105 -1.25 -14.05 -0.75
CA GLN A 105 -1.77 -13.20 -1.82
C GLN A 105 -2.68 -12.06 -1.35
N GLU A 106 -2.87 -11.91 -0.04
CA GLU A 106 -3.57 -10.80 0.59
C GLU A 106 -2.85 -9.47 0.30
N ARG A 107 -3.63 -8.38 0.33
CA ARG A 107 -3.11 -7.04 0.13
C ARG A 107 -2.08 -6.69 1.20
N ALA A 108 -0.98 -6.13 0.74
CA ALA A 108 0.07 -5.58 1.56
C ALA A 108 0.38 -4.17 1.05
N PHE A 109 1.17 -3.43 1.83
CA PHE A 109 1.53 -2.05 1.54
C PHE A 109 3.04 -1.89 1.57
N ALA A 110 3.56 -1.00 0.74
CA ALA A 110 4.93 -0.55 0.83
C ALA A 110 4.96 0.97 0.92
N MET A 111 5.79 1.51 1.80
CA MET A 111 5.93 2.94 2.04
C MET A 111 7.34 3.37 1.65
N LEU A 112 7.42 4.34 0.74
CA LEU A 112 8.67 4.99 0.38
C LEU A 112 8.95 6.11 1.37
N THR A 113 10.15 6.11 1.95
CA THR A 113 10.61 7.16 2.87
C THR A 113 11.48 8.17 2.12
N SER A 114 11.81 9.30 2.76
CA SER A 114 12.82 10.23 2.24
C SER A 114 14.26 9.81 2.58
N LEU A 115 14.45 8.64 3.20
CA LEU A 115 15.74 8.12 3.62
C LEU A 115 16.35 7.22 2.55
N SER A 116 17.62 6.85 2.76
CA SER A 116 18.35 5.95 1.87
C SER A 116 19.16 4.89 2.64
N GLU A 117 19.48 3.81 1.94
CA GLU A 117 20.45 2.80 2.36
C GLU A 117 21.66 2.84 1.41
N THR A 118 22.86 3.02 1.96
CA THR A 118 24.11 2.91 1.20
C THR A 118 24.44 1.45 0.92
N ASP A 119 24.52 1.06 -0.35
CA ASP A 119 24.96 -0.27 -0.76
C ASP A 119 26.46 -0.46 -0.51
N LEU A 120 26.85 -1.44 0.30
CA LEU A 120 28.26 -1.63 0.69
C LEU A 120 29.21 -1.99 -0.46
N PHE A 121 28.71 -2.62 -1.52
CA PHE A 121 29.55 -3.07 -2.63
C PHE A 121 29.75 -1.96 -3.66
N THR A 122 28.69 -1.21 -3.95
CA THR A 122 28.69 -0.18 -5.00
C THR A 122 28.85 1.24 -4.45
N GLN A 123 28.72 1.43 -3.14
CA GLN A 123 28.69 2.73 -2.44
C GLN A 123 27.59 3.67 -2.96
N LYS A 124 26.58 3.12 -3.64
CA LYS A 124 25.44 3.88 -4.16
C LYS A 124 24.31 3.90 -3.15
N GLU A 125 23.64 5.04 -3.06
CA GLU A 125 22.42 5.18 -2.29
C GLU A 125 21.24 4.47 -2.97
N LYS A 126 20.40 3.85 -2.16
CA LYS A 126 19.14 3.22 -2.56
C LYS A 126 17.99 3.86 -1.77
N PRO A 127 16.90 4.31 -2.41
CA PRO A 127 15.72 4.79 -1.68
C PRO A 127 15.21 3.75 -0.69
N LEU A 128 14.97 4.18 0.55
CA LEU A 128 14.58 3.28 1.64
C LEU A 128 13.07 3.05 1.66
N LEU A 129 12.68 1.78 1.66
CA LEU A 129 11.30 1.32 1.62
C LEU A 129 10.95 0.48 2.87
N VAL A 130 9.74 0.67 3.39
CA VAL A 130 9.15 -0.13 4.47
C VAL A 130 7.99 -0.96 3.93
N ALA A 131 8.02 -2.28 4.07
CA ALA A 131 6.92 -3.16 3.65
C ALA A 131 6.09 -3.62 4.85
N LEU A 132 4.76 -3.53 4.74
CA LEU A 132 3.78 -3.90 5.76
C LEU A 132 2.80 -4.93 5.23
N HIS A 133 2.53 -5.97 6.02
CA HIS A 133 1.46 -6.94 5.73
C HIS A 133 0.39 -6.86 6.81
N LEU A 134 -0.88 -7.01 6.42
CA LEU A 134 -1.95 -7.30 7.38
C LEU A 134 -1.83 -8.77 7.80
N GLU A 135 -1.83 -9.01 9.10
CA GLU A 135 -1.63 -10.32 9.71
C GLU A 135 -2.68 -10.55 10.77
N THR A 136 -2.97 -11.81 11.04
CA THR A 136 -3.84 -12.20 12.16
C THR A 136 -2.96 -12.86 13.21
N THR A 137 -2.96 -12.31 14.43
CA THR A 137 -2.23 -12.89 15.56
C THR A 137 -2.82 -14.24 15.95
N HIS A 138 -2.10 -15.02 16.77
CA HIS A 138 -2.62 -16.30 17.26
C HIS A 138 -3.88 -16.16 18.14
N TYR A 139 -4.17 -14.96 18.64
CA TYR A 139 -5.41 -14.63 19.35
C TYR A 139 -6.54 -14.13 18.44
N GLY A 140 -6.35 -14.15 17.11
CA GLY A 140 -7.36 -13.71 16.15
C GLY A 140 -7.43 -12.20 15.93
N GLU A 141 -6.58 -11.40 16.58
CA GLU A 141 -6.52 -9.96 16.36
C GLU A 141 -5.82 -9.62 15.05
N ARG A 142 -6.40 -8.72 14.25
CA ARG A 142 -5.77 -8.21 13.02
C ARG A 142 -4.78 -7.09 13.36
N VAL A 143 -3.56 -7.20 12.84
CA VAL A 143 -2.46 -6.24 13.03
C VAL A 143 -1.78 -5.93 11.70
N ALA A 144 -1.08 -4.80 11.61
CA ALA A 144 -0.18 -4.49 10.51
C ALA A 144 1.27 -4.72 10.95
N ASP A 145 1.95 -5.68 10.33
CA ASP A 145 3.32 -6.03 10.65
C ASP A 145 4.28 -5.46 9.60
N VAL A 146 5.28 -4.71 10.05
CA VAL A 146 6.45 -4.38 9.23
C VAL A 146 7.25 -5.65 8.99
N LYS A 147 7.33 -6.08 7.74
CA LYS A 147 8.03 -7.31 7.31
C LYS A 147 9.44 -7.06 6.82
N SER A 148 9.73 -5.85 6.33
CA SER A 148 11.08 -5.47 5.89
C SER A 148 11.27 -3.96 5.86
N VAL A 149 12.50 -3.54 6.16
CA VAL A 149 12.99 -2.17 5.94
C VAL A 149 14.30 -2.31 5.16
N HIS A 150 14.35 -1.82 3.92
CA HIS A 150 15.52 -1.93 3.05
C HIS A 150 15.49 -0.97 1.88
N GLY A 151 16.68 -0.65 1.37
CA GLY A 151 16.85 0.12 0.14
C GLY A 151 16.51 -0.71 -1.09
N ARG A 152 15.76 -0.11 -2.01
CA ARG A 152 15.46 -0.70 -3.33
C ARG A 152 16.22 -0.01 -4.44
N ARG A 153 16.41 -0.70 -5.57
CA ARG A 153 17.00 -0.06 -6.74
C ARG A 153 16.03 0.97 -7.32
N PRO A 154 16.51 2.11 -7.88
CA PRO A 154 15.65 3.11 -8.50
C PRO A 154 14.69 2.53 -9.55
N SER A 155 15.12 1.54 -10.35
CA SER A 155 14.25 0.88 -11.35
C SER A 155 13.08 0.11 -10.73
N GLN A 156 13.24 -0.44 -9.52
CA GLN A 156 12.15 -1.09 -8.80
C GLN A 156 11.15 -0.06 -8.28
N ILE A 157 11.65 1.09 -7.78
CA ILE A 157 10.80 2.21 -7.36
C ILE A 157 10.05 2.78 -8.56
N GLN A 158 10.69 2.93 -9.72
CA GLN A 158 10.01 3.35 -10.95
C GLN A 158 8.86 2.40 -11.31
N THR A 159 9.11 1.09 -11.24
CA THR A 159 8.07 0.08 -11.49
C THR A 159 6.89 0.24 -10.50
N ASP A 160 7.19 0.49 -9.22
CA ASP A 160 6.14 0.70 -8.22
C ASP A 160 5.37 2.03 -8.44
N LEU A 161 6.04 3.10 -8.90
CA LEU A 161 5.40 4.36 -9.27
C LEU A 161 4.47 4.21 -10.48
N ASP A 162 4.89 3.45 -11.49
CA ASP A 162 4.14 3.29 -12.73
C ASP A 162 2.87 2.43 -12.53
N TRP A 163 2.92 1.43 -11.66
CA TRP A 163 1.90 0.37 -11.60
C TRP A 163 1.18 0.23 -10.27
N ASN A 164 1.79 0.66 -9.16
CA ASN A 164 1.34 0.30 -7.83
C ASN A 164 1.03 1.52 -6.93
N LEU A 165 1.13 2.73 -7.44
CA LEU A 165 1.00 3.96 -6.66
C LEU A 165 -0.40 4.14 -6.06
N LEU A 166 -0.47 4.34 -4.74
CA LEU A 166 -1.70 4.65 -4.00
C LEU A 166 -1.68 6.06 -3.40
N TYR A 167 -0.50 6.55 -3.02
CA TYR A 167 -0.30 7.88 -2.46
C TYR A 167 1.05 8.44 -2.90
N TRP A 168 1.09 9.74 -3.15
CA TRP A 168 2.28 10.51 -3.53
C TRP A 168 2.33 11.85 -2.81
N HIS A 169 3.36 12.08 -2.02
CA HIS A 169 3.67 13.40 -1.48
C HIS A 169 4.40 14.23 -2.53
N THR A 170 3.77 15.30 -3.02
CA THR A 170 4.25 16.05 -4.20
C THR A 170 5.67 16.61 -4.03
N GLU A 171 5.93 17.34 -2.95
CA GLU A 171 7.23 17.98 -2.70
C GLU A 171 8.34 16.97 -2.43
N LYS A 172 8.15 16.08 -1.44
CA LYS A 172 9.16 15.06 -1.10
C LYS A 172 9.44 14.11 -2.27
N GLY A 173 8.39 13.80 -3.03
CA GLY A 173 8.49 12.95 -4.20
C GLY A 173 9.30 13.58 -5.32
N GLN A 174 9.14 14.89 -5.57
CA GLN A 174 9.97 15.64 -6.51
C GLN A 174 11.45 15.62 -6.09
N GLN A 175 11.74 15.89 -4.81
CA GLN A 175 13.10 15.83 -4.28
C GLN A 175 13.73 14.44 -4.45
N LEU A 176 12.99 13.38 -4.11
CA LEU A 176 13.47 12.00 -4.28
C LEU A 176 13.69 11.66 -5.76
N SER A 177 12.81 12.14 -6.64
CA SER A 177 12.96 11.97 -8.09
C SER A 177 14.25 12.57 -8.62
N GLU A 178 14.62 13.76 -8.15
CA GLU A 178 15.87 14.44 -8.52
C GLU A 178 17.10 13.69 -8.01
N ILE A 179 17.07 13.21 -6.76
CA ILE A 179 18.18 12.48 -6.14
C ILE A 179 18.46 11.15 -6.86
N PHE A 180 17.39 10.41 -7.21
CA PHE A 180 17.51 9.04 -7.72
C PHE A 180 17.24 8.89 -9.22
N GLY A 181 17.02 10.00 -9.91
CA GLY A 181 16.74 10.01 -11.35
C GLY A 181 15.47 9.27 -11.73
N LEU A 182 14.42 9.37 -10.91
CA LEU A 182 13.11 8.78 -11.23
C LEU A 182 12.43 9.60 -12.32
N GLN A 183 11.64 8.95 -13.16
CA GLN A 183 10.87 9.57 -14.21
C GLN A 183 9.42 9.69 -13.77
N LEU A 184 9.00 10.90 -13.39
CA LEU A 184 7.62 11.16 -12.99
C LEU A 184 6.73 11.32 -14.23
N SER A 185 5.64 10.56 -14.28
CA SER A 185 4.64 10.71 -15.35
C SER A 185 4.03 12.12 -15.32
N PRO A 186 3.47 12.63 -16.44
CA PRO A 186 2.82 13.94 -16.44
C PRO A 186 1.69 14.06 -15.41
N VAL A 187 1.01 12.96 -15.07
CA VAL A 187 -0.07 12.94 -14.05
C VAL A 187 0.48 13.15 -12.64
N ILE A 188 1.70 12.67 -12.36
CA ILE A 188 2.40 12.87 -11.08
C ILE A 188 3.07 14.25 -11.04
N SER A 189 3.66 14.68 -12.16
CA SER A 189 4.39 15.93 -12.30
C SER A 189 3.48 17.16 -12.41
N ALA A 190 2.26 17.01 -12.91
CA ALA A 190 1.31 18.10 -13.06
C ALA A 190 0.42 18.25 -11.82
N GLN A 191 0.01 19.48 -11.54
CA GLN A 191 -1.15 19.78 -10.69
C GLN A 191 -2.47 19.41 -11.41
N ALA A 192 -2.50 18.30 -12.16
CA ALA A 192 -3.63 17.88 -12.97
C ALA A 192 -4.88 17.66 -12.11
N ASP A 193 -6.05 17.82 -12.69
CA ASP A 193 -7.32 17.77 -11.98
C ASP A 193 -7.45 16.51 -11.11
N LEU A 194 -7.86 16.66 -9.84
CA LEU A 194 -7.96 15.56 -8.85
C LEU A 194 -8.89 14.44 -9.33
N SER A 195 -9.78 14.77 -10.27
CA SER A 195 -10.73 13.86 -10.92
C SER A 195 -10.06 12.82 -11.82
N GLU A 196 -8.84 13.04 -12.32
CA GLU A 196 -8.15 12.11 -13.25
C GLU A 196 -7.06 11.24 -12.61
N ARG A 197 -6.65 11.51 -11.36
CA ARG A 197 -5.56 10.76 -10.70
C ARG A 197 -6.04 9.46 -10.04
N ASP A 198 -5.34 8.36 -10.23
CA ASP A 198 -5.65 7.07 -9.57
C ASP A 198 -4.98 6.90 -8.19
N PHE A 199 -4.25 7.93 -7.72
CA PHE A 199 -3.55 7.96 -6.44
C PHE A 199 -3.88 9.24 -5.65
N MET A 200 -3.60 9.20 -4.35
CA MET A 200 -3.87 10.29 -3.40
C MET A 200 -2.63 11.15 -3.14
N THR A 201 -2.83 12.33 -2.58
CA THR A 201 -1.76 13.29 -2.25
C THR A 201 -1.85 13.78 -0.82
N GLU A 202 -0.82 14.50 -0.38
CA GLU A 202 -0.82 15.17 0.92
C GLU A 202 -1.95 16.20 1.07
N HIS A 203 -2.47 16.73 -0.06
CA HIS A 203 -3.67 17.58 -0.05
C HIS A 203 -4.92 16.78 0.34
N ASP A 204 -5.13 15.62 -0.29
CA ASP A 204 -6.24 14.72 0.02
C ASP A 204 -6.16 14.24 1.47
N LEU A 205 -4.95 13.97 1.96
CA LEU A 205 -4.71 13.58 3.36
C LEU A 205 -5.20 14.65 4.34
N ARG A 206 -4.92 15.93 4.07
CA ARG A 206 -5.40 17.04 4.93
C ARG A 206 -6.92 17.13 4.98
N GLN A 207 -7.59 16.83 3.86
CA GLN A 207 -9.06 16.82 3.81
C GLN A 207 -9.63 15.57 4.50
N TYR A 208 -9.01 14.41 4.30
CA TYR A 208 -9.36 13.16 4.97
C TYR A 208 -9.30 13.28 6.50
N VAL A 209 -8.21 13.85 7.04
CA VAL A 209 -8.04 14.01 8.50
C VAL A 209 -9.09 14.96 9.10
N LYS A 210 -9.60 15.91 8.31
CA LYS A 210 -10.73 16.78 8.70
C LYS A 210 -12.10 16.10 8.59
N GLY A 211 -12.17 14.90 8.02
CA GLY A 211 -13.43 14.20 7.72
C GLY A 211 -14.17 14.77 6.51
N GLU A 212 -13.51 15.59 5.68
CA GLU A 212 -14.11 16.20 4.49
C GLU A 212 -14.21 15.21 3.32
N ILE A 213 -13.46 14.11 3.37
CA ILE A 213 -13.55 13.00 2.40
C ILE A 213 -13.57 11.66 3.16
N PRO A 214 -14.44 10.70 2.78
CA PRO A 214 -14.53 9.40 3.48
C PRO A 214 -13.31 8.50 3.21
N ALA A 215 -12.98 7.64 4.20
CA ALA A 215 -12.13 6.46 3.98
C ALA A 215 -12.96 5.17 3.84
N PRO A 216 -12.50 4.22 3.01
CA PRO A 216 -11.46 4.39 2.00
C PRO A 216 -11.98 5.26 0.84
N LEU A 217 -11.09 6.05 0.22
CA LEU A 217 -11.46 6.91 -0.91
C LEU A 217 -12.13 6.12 -2.05
N PRO A 218 -13.07 6.74 -2.81
CA PRO A 218 -13.83 6.07 -3.85
C PRO A 218 -12.93 5.35 -4.85
N LEU A 219 -13.27 4.11 -5.19
CA LEU A 219 -12.54 3.38 -6.22
C LEU A 219 -12.81 4.04 -7.58
N LYS A 220 -11.76 4.50 -8.26
CA LYS A 220 -11.89 4.90 -9.67
C LYS A 220 -11.81 3.65 -10.53
N LEU A 221 -12.89 3.36 -11.25
CA LEU A 221 -12.89 2.29 -12.23
C LEU A 221 -12.27 2.81 -13.53
N PRO A 222 -11.46 1.97 -14.23
CA PRO A 222 -11.00 2.29 -15.57
C PRO A 222 -12.20 2.45 -16.53
N ASP A 223 -11.92 2.83 -17.79
CA ASP A 223 -12.97 2.82 -18.80
C ASP A 223 -13.45 1.38 -19.07
N ILE A 224 -14.60 1.07 -18.49
CA ILE A 224 -15.29 -0.22 -18.60
C ILE A 224 -16.41 -0.21 -19.64
N SER A 225 -16.59 0.89 -20.38
CA SER A 225 -17.74 1.08 -21.29
C SER A 225 -17.80 0.07 -22.43
N ARG A 226 -16.66 -0.50 -22.83
CA ARG A 226 -16.53 -1.47 -23.93
C ARG A 226 -16.44 -2.93 -23.47
N LEU A 227 -16.51 -3.17 -22.17
CA LEU A 227 -16.31 -4.49 -21.60
C LEU A 227 -17.64 -5.19 -21.31
N CYS A 228 -17.67 -6.50 -21.51
CA CYS A 228 -18.82 -7.28 -21.06
C CYS A 228 -18.80 -7.41 -19.52
N PRO A 229 -19.95 -7.61 -18.84
CA PRO A 229 -20.01 -7.69 -17.37
C PRO A 229 -18.99 -8.65 -16.75
N ARG A 230 -18.70 -9.76 -17.44
CA ARG A 230 -17.70 -10.74 -16.99
C ARG A 230 -16.29 -10.16 -16.96
N ASP A 231 -15.90 -9.44 -18.00
CA ASP A 231 -14.57 -8.84 -18.12
C ASP A 231 -14.43 -7.65 -17.17
N ILE A 232 -15.51 -6.88 -16.97
CA ILE A 232 -15.57 -5.85 -15.91
C ILE A 232 -15.27 -6.50 -14.56
N GLY A 233 -15.90 -7.63 -14.24
CA GLY A 233 -15.68 -8.30 -12.95
C GLY A 233 -14.23 -8.74 -12.76
N LYS A 234 -13.61 -9.28 -13.81
CA LYS A 234 -12.20 -9.67 -13.79
C LYS A 234 -11.29 -8.46 -13.60
N GLN A 235 -11.54 -7.37 -14.30
CA GLN A 235 -10.73 -6.16 -14.21
C GLN A 235 -10.89 -5.47 -12.85
N VAL A 236 -12.11 -5.45 -12.30
CA VAL A 236 -12.38 -4.96 -10.94
C VAL A 236 -11.61 -5.78 -9.91
N TYR A 237 -11.64 -7.12 -10.01
CA TYR A 237 -10.88 -7.98 -9.11
C TYR A 237 -9.36 -7.69 -9.15
N GLU A 238 -8.82 -7.46 -10.34
CA GLU A 238 -7.42 -7.06 -10.53
C GLU A 238 -7.14 -5.68 -9.94
N LEU A 239 -8.02 -4.71 -10.18
CA LEU A 239 -7.91 -3.33 -9.69
C LEU A 239 -7.85 -3.26 -8.16
N ILE A 240 -8.71 -4.00 -7.46
CA ILE A 240 -8.63 -4.10 -5.99
C ILE A 240 -7.59 -5.09 -5.52
N ASN A 241 -6.87 -5.72 -6.44
CA ASN A 241 -5.86 -6.73 -6.15
C ASN A 241 -6.42 -7.89 -5.29
N GLY A 242 -7.69 -8.24 -5.47
CA GLY A 242 -8.41 -9.23 -4.67
C GLY A 242 -8.76 -8.81 -3.23
N ASP A 243 -8.59 -7.55 -2.85
CA ASP A 243 -8.90 -7.05 -1.52
C ASP A 243 -10.41 -6.90 -1.29
N LEU A 244 -11.04 -7.92 -0.73
CA LEU A 244 -12.48 -7.93 -0.46
C LEU A 244 -12.93 -6.82 0.52
N ASN A 245 -12.02 -6.22 1.29
CA ASN A 245 -12.37 -5.07 2.14
C ASN A 245 -12.70 -3.82 1.31
N ARG A 246 -12.36 -3.80 0.02
CA ARG A 246 -12.73 -2.73 -0.93
C ARG A 246 -14.09 -2.96 -1.58
N LEU A 247 -14.81 -4.03 -1.24
CA LEU A 247 -16.03 -4.42 -1.97
C LEU A 247 -17.10 -3.33 -1.95
N ASP A 248 -17.29 -2.64 -0.82
CA ASP A 248 -18.25 -1.53 -0.73
C ASP A 248 -17.90 -0.39 -1.69
N ALA A 249 -16.62 -0.09 -1.84
CA ALA A 249 -16.17 0.94 -2.78
C ALA A 249 -16.23 0.46 -4.24
N VAL A 250 -16.03 -0.83 -4.50
CA VAL A 250 -16.28 -1.45 -5.81
C VAL A 250 -17.75 -1.30 -6.19
N ILE A 251 -18.66 -1.68 -5.28
CA ILE A 251 -20.11 -1.58 -5.47
C ILE A 251 -20.49 -0.14 -5.80
N ALA A 252 -20.08 0.82 -4.96
CA ALA A 252 -20.38 2.23 -5.16
C ALA A 252 -19.83 2.78 -6.49
N ALA A 253 -18.66 2.31 -6.94
CA ALA A 253 -18.08 2.74 -8.21
C ALA A 253 -18.78 2.11 -9.42
N LEU A 254 -19.19 0.84 -9.33
CA LEU A 254 -19.93 0.13 -10.37
C LEU A 254 -21.33 0.73 -10.55
N GLU A 255 -22.02 1.07 -9.46
CA GLU A 255 -23.35 1.68 -9.49
C GLU A 255 -23.35 3.00 -10.24
N LYS A 256 -22.33 3.84 -10.02
CA LYS A 256 -22.14 5.10 -10.77
C LYS A 256 -21.92 4.89 -12.27
N LYS A 257 -21.49 3.69 -12.68
CA LYS A 257 -21.32 3.28 -14.09
C LYS A 257 -22.49 2.45 -14.61
N GLY A 258 -23.57 2.32 -13.85
CA GLY A 258 -24.77 1.58 -14.24
C GLY A 258 -24.66 0.07 -14.08
N TYR A 259 -23.77 -0.42 -13.24
CA TYR A 259 -23.62 -1.84 -12.93
C TYR A 259 -23.95 -2.13 -11.46
N SER A 260 -24.40 -3.34 -11.18
CA SER A 260 -24.59 -3.88 -9.84
C SER A 260 -23.61 -5.03 -9.61
N PHE A 261 -23.27 -5.27 -8.34
CA PHE A 261 -22.43 -6.38 -7.92
C PHE A 261 -23.17 -7.26 -6.91
N ASP A 262 -23.38 -8.53 -7.26
CA ASP A 262 -24.05 -9.53 -6.43
C ASP A 262 -23.03 -10.20 -5.49
N ALA A 263 -22.80 -9.60 -4.31
CA ALA A 263 -21.82 -10.08 -3.33
C ALA A 263 -22.07 -11.53 -2.87
N ALA A 264 -23.32 -12.00 -2.91
CA ALA A 264 -23.65 -13.39 -2.56
C ALA A 264 -22.97 -14.42 -3.48
N ARG A 265 -22.52 -14.01 -4.68
CA ARG A 265 -21.74 -14.85 -5.61
C ARG A 265 -20.34 -15.17 -5.12
N LEU A 266 -19.85 -14.48 -4.09
CA LEU A 266 -18.56 -14.75 -3.47
C LEU A 266 -18.67 -15.75 -2.30
N ASN A 267 -19.88 -16.04 -1.81
CA ASN A 267 -20.07 -16.92 -0.67
C ASN A 267 -19.62 -18.35 -0.99
N GLY A 268 -18.75 -18.89 -0.14
CA GLY A 268 -18.22 -20.26 -0.28
C GLY A 268 -17.26 -20.45 -1.46
N VAL A 269 -16.85 -19.37 -2.14
CA VAL A 269 -15.81 -19.44 -3.15
C VAL A 269 -14.47 -19.66 -2.43
N PRO A 270 -13.67 -20.67 -2.82
CA PRO A 270 -12.34 -20.86 -2.26
C PRO A 270 -11.50 -19.60 -2.42
N ASP A 271 -10.79 -19.23 -1.35
CA ASP A 271 -9.90 -18.08 -1.30
C ASP A 271 -8.62 -18.36 -2.10
N HIS A 272 -8.77 -18.36 -3.43
CA HIS A 272 -7.72 -18.57 -4.40
C HIS A 272 -7.89 -17.58 -5.57
N PRO A 273 -6.81 -16.94 -6.06
CA PRO A 273 -6.95 -15.84 -7.02
C PRO A 273 -7.72 -16.17 -8.29
N ALA A 274 -7.52 -17.37 -8.84
CA ALA A 274 -8.20 -17.78 -10.07
C ALA A 274 -9.72 -17.99 -9.87
N THR A 275 -10.13 -18.60 -8.75
CA THR A 275 -11.54 -18.87 -8.45
C THR A 275 -12.27 -17.59 -8.08
N MET A 276 -11.62 -16.73 -7.30
CA MET A 276 -12.15 -15.42 -6.92
C MET A 276 -12.32 -14.50 -8.13
N LYS A 277 -11.33 -14.45 -9.04
CA LYS A 277 -11.42 -13.68 -10.28
C LYS A 277 -12.60 -14.12 -11.16
N GLU A 278 -12.82 -15.42 -11.29
CA GLU A 278 -13.98 -15.95 -12.02
C GLU A 278 -15.31 -15.66 -11.31
N ALA A 279 -15.34 -15.72 -9.97
CA ALA A 279 -16.52 -15.38 -9.18
C ALA A 279 -16.92 -13.90 -9.34
N PHE A 280 -15.95 -12.99 -9.32
CA PHE A 280 -16.17 -11.57 -9.63
C PHE A 280 -16.76 -11.36 -11.03
N GLY A 281 -16.26 -12.09 -12.04
CA GLY A 281 -16.83 -12.07 -13.39
C GLY A 281 -18.29 -12.52 -13.45
N ARG A 282 -18.77 -13.32 -12.48
CA ARG A 282 -20.18 -13.75 -12.40
C ARG A 282 -21.04 -12.84 -11.52
N ALA A 283 -20.43 -11.96 -10.74
CA ALA A 283 -21.08 -11.10 -9.78
C ALA A 283 -21.63 -9.81 -10.41
N ILE A 284 -21.10 -9.37 -11.56
CA ILE A 284 -21.50 -8.10 -12.19
C ILE A 284 -22.71 -8.26 -13.10
N ARG A 285 -23.67 -7.34 -12.96
CA ARG A 285 -24.84 -7.23 -13.85
C ARG A 285 -25.10 -5.77 -14.24
N LEU A 286 -25.50 -5.54 -15.49
CA LEU A 286 -25.96 -4.23 -15.93
C LEU A 286 -27.28 -3.87 -15.25
N LEU A 287 -27.39 -2.64 -14.72
CA LEU A 287 -28.62 -2.16 -14.11
C LEU A 287 -29.70 -1.91 -15.18
N PRO A 288 -30.97 -2.30 -14.93
CA PRO A 288 -32.05 -2.17 -15.91
C PRO A 288 -32.27 -0.75 -16.43
N GLN A 289 -31.95 0.26 -15.61
CA GLN A 289 -32.15 1.68 -15.93
C GLN A 289 -31.23 2.20 -17.05
N HIS A 290 -30.17 1.45 -17.41
CA HIS A 290 -29.25 1.78 -18.52
C HIS A 290 -29.50 0.98 -19.80
N LEU A 291 -30.53 0.13 -19.85
CA LEU A 291 -30.97 -0.51 -21.10
C LEU A 291 -31.67 0.45 -22.07
N GLN A 292 -32.04 1.67 -21.63
CA GLN A 292 -32.83 2.61 -22.44
C GLN A 292 -32.01 3.46 -23.44
N HIS A 293 -30.68 3.35 -23.46
CA HIS A 293 -29.81 4.10 -24.40
C HIS A 293 -28.92 3.24 -25.29
N ALA A 294 -29.20 1.94 -25.42
CA ALA A 294 -28.59 1.15 -26.50
C ALA A 294 -29.17 1.63 -27.85
N PRO A 295 -28.35 2.06 -28.84
CA PRO A 295 -28.86 2.48 -30.13
C PRO A 295 -29.58 1.29 -30.78
N LYS A 296 -30.87 1.47 -31.07
CA LYS A 296 -31.64 0.54 -31.90
C LYS A 296 -30.95 0.50 -33.26
N GLN A 297 -30.28 -0.60 -33.58
CA GLN A 297 -29.88 -0.88 -34.95
C GLN A 297 -31.15 -0.97 -35.79
N GLU A 298 -31.38 0.05 -36.63
CA GLU A 298 -32.33 -0.02 -37.73
C GLU A 298 -31.91 -1.17 -38.65
N ARG A 299 -32.71 -2.23 -38.62
CA ARG A 299 -32.72 -3.23 -39.69
C ARG A 299 -33.44 -2.59 -40.88
N SER A 300 -32.69 -2.02 -41.80
CA SER A 300 -33.16 -1.77 -43.16
C SER A 300 -33.37 -3.12 -43.86
N ARG A 301 -34.58 -3.28 -44.41
CA ARG A 301 -34.93 -4.31 -45.39
C ARG A 301 -34.53 -3.85 -46.78
#